data_AF-A0A263DGR6-F1
#
_entry.id   AF-A0A263DGR6-F1
#
_cell.length_a   1.000
_cell.length_b   1.000
_cell.length_c   1.000
_cell.angle_alpha   90.00
_cell.angle_beta   90.00
_cell.angle_gamma   90.00
#
_symmetry.space_group_name_H-M   'P 1'
#
loop_
_entity.id
_entity.type
_entity.pdbx_description
1 polymer ?
#
loop_
_entity_poly.entity_id
_entity_poly.type
_entity_poly.pdbx_seq_one_letter_code
_entity_poly.pdbx_strand_id
1 'polypeptide(L)'
;MSDSARATRCAADDGGVVTVQCRGITAKRSRCSRNALGTDYGGATPSGRTRCWHHLPRAGRDALDAAREAAEAAAWQEAIAIEPACWSWPVTDEIRDRLARSRDQTLSRVERAFAFIDALRIFDQGRCAVCGAPGSEVEDHCHWTGRVRGWLCRSCNTREGMDRHPDTVFGKYCRRHPYMILGIDEPYTGYGWENGAPVGGWWPGWGEPPDDSWSNNVLTGIGL
;
A
#
# COMPACT_ATOMS: atom_id res chain seq x y z
N MET A 1 16.51 -58.49 -18.89
CA MET A 1 16.54 -57.16 -19.52
C MET A 1 15.33 -56.39 -18.99
N SER A 2 15.19 -56.13 -17.69
CA SER A 2 15.92 -55.12 -16.90
C SER A 2 16.14 -53.83 -17.68
N ASP A 3 15.23 -52.87 -17.52
CA ASP A 3 15.72 -51.52 -17.25
C ASP A 3 14.76 -50.72 -16.36
N SER A 4 15.39 -50.10 -15.36
CA SER A 4 14.82 -49.46 -14.19
C SER A 4 14.94 -47.96 -14.37
N ALA A 5 13.84 -47.26 -14.66
CA ALA A 5 13.82 -45.81 -14.61
C ALA A 5 13.41 -45.35 -13.21
N ARG A 6 14.45 -45.13 -12.40
CA ARG A 6 14.47 -44.54 -11.07
C ARG A 6 13.66 -43.23 -11.03
N ALA A 7 12.55 -43.25 -10.28
CA ALA A 7 11.93 -42.03 -9.79
C ALA A 7 12.89 -41.36 -8.79
N THR A 8 13.67 -40.38 -9.26
CA THR A 8 14.46 -39.53 -8.36
C THR A 8 13.48 -38.59 -7.66
N ARG A 9 13.09 -38.97 -6.45
CA ARG A 9 12.40 -38.08 -5.51
C ARG A 9 13.28 -36.85 -5.31
N CYS A 10 12.73 -35.65 -5.49
CA CYS A 10 13.31 -34.45 -4.89
C CYS A 10 13.29 -34.69 -3.37
N ALA A 11 14.47 -34.95 -2.79
CA ALA A 11 14.63 -34.82 -1.35
C ALA A 11 14.38 -33.35 -1.02
N ALA A 12 13.34 -33.09 -0.22
CA ALA A 12 13.28 -31.83 0.50
C ALA A 12 14.54 -31.81 1.38
N ASP A 13 15.39 -30.79 1.20
CA ASP A 13 16.38 -30.48 2.22
C ASP A 13 15.60 -30.18 3.51
N ASP A 14 15.69 -31.09 4.48
CA ASP A 14 15.25 -30.87 5.86
C ASP A 14 16.20 -29.84 6.49
N GLY A 15 16.15 -28.60 6.00
CA GLY A 15 16.96 -27.46 6.44
C GLY A 15 16.66 -27.11 7.89
N GLY A 16 17.09 -27.96 8.81
CA GLY A 16 16.97 -27.79 10.24
C GLY A 16 17.64 -26.48 10.62
N VAL A 17 16.87 -25.60 11.26
CA VAL A 17 17.39 -24.32 11.77
C VAL A 17 18.42 -24.63 12.85
N VAL A 18 19.71 -24.55 12.51
CA VAL A 18 20.79 -24.68 13.49
C VAL A 18 20.85 -23.39 14.28
N THR A 19 20.34 -23.43 15.52
CA THR A 19 20.47 -22.31 16.45
C THR A 19 21.85 -22.33 17.09
N VAL A 20 22.56 -21.20 17.08
CA VAL A 20 23.85 -21.05 17.75
C VAL A 20 23.61 -20.57 19.18
N GLN A 21 23.98 -21.38 20.17
CA GLN A 21 23.83 -21.00 21.58
C GLN A 21 24.79 -19.87 21.98
N CYS A 22 24.30 -18.93 22.80
CA CYS A 22 25.11 -17.85 23.35
C CYS A 22 26.28 -18.39 24.20
N ARG A 23 27.49 -17.91 23.90
CA ARG A 23 28.73 -18.23 24.62
C ARG A 23 28.97 -17.34 25.85
N GLY A 24 27.99 -16.54 26.26
CA GLY A 24 28.08 -15.68 27.44
C GLY A 24 28.03 -16.48 28.75
N ILE A 25 28.71 -15.97 29.78
CA ILE A 25 28.67 -16.52 31.12
C ILE A 25 27.78 -15.64 32.00
N THR A 26 26.82 -16.26 32.69
CA THR A 26 25.88 -15.56 33.56
C THR A 26 26.54 -15.13 34.88
N ALA A 27 25.88 -14.29 35.67
CA ALA A 27 26.33 -13.93 37.02
C ALA A 27 26.55 -15.16 37.93
N LYS A 28 25.84 -16.27 37.69
CA LYS A 28 26.00 -17.55 38.40
C LYS A 28 27.16 -18.40 37.87
N ARG A 29 28.02 -17.85 37.00
CA ARG A 29 29.15 -18.52 36.35
C ARG A 29 28.77 -19.73 35.47
N SER A 30 27.50 -19.84 35.08
CA SER A 30 27.02 -20.87 34.14
C SER A 30 26.95 -20.34 32.71
N ARG A 31 26.95 -21.24 31.72
CA ARG A 31 26.74 -20.89 30.31
C ARG A 31 25.32 -20.34 30.09
N CYS A 32 25.20 -19.33 29.22
CA CYS A 32 23.91 -18.79 28.83
C CYS A 32 23.10 -19.84 28.05
N SER A 33 21.84 -20.04 28.42
CA SER A 33 20.90 -20.93 27.72
C SER A 33 20.19 -20.28 26.53
N ARG A 34 20.40 -18.97 26.29
CA ARG A 34 19.73 -18.25 25.20
C ARG A 34 20.47 -18.44 23.87
N ASN A 35 19.74 -18.26 22.78
CA ASN A 35 20.32 -18.21 21.44
C ASN A 35 21.17 -16.94 21.25
N ALA A 36 22.20 -17.04 20.42
CA ALA A 36 22.93 -15.88 19.93
C ALA A 36 22.05 -15.05 18.98
N LEU A 37 22.33 -13.75 18.84
CA LEU A 37 21.54 -12.90 17.95
C LEU A 37 21.72 -13.32 16.48
N GLY A 38 20.62 -13.38 15.73
CA GLY A 38 20.60 -13.68 14.29
C GLY A 38 20.39 -15.16 13.93
N THR A 39 20.04 -16.02 14.89
CA THR A 39 19.80 -17.46 14.67
C THR A 39 18.33 -17.84 14.55
N ASP A 40 17.43 -16.87 14.71
CA ASP A 40 16.01 -17.12 14.83
C ASP A 40 15.33 -16.72 13.51
N TYR A 41 14.75 -17.72 12.82
CA TYR A 41 13.99 -17.65 11.55
C TYR A 41 14.78 -17.50 10.22
N GLY A 42 15.06 -18.65 9.59
CA GLY A 42 14.94 -18.88 8.14
C GLY A 42 15.90 -18.17 7.16
N GLY A 43 16.73 -17.23 7.60
CA GLY A 43 17.75 -16.59 6.76
C GLY A 43 19.11 -17.25 6.92
N ALA A 44 19.85 -17.40 5.82
CA ALA A 44 21.27 -17.75 5.86
C ALA A 44 22.01 -16.80 6.82
N THR A 45 22.51 -17.33 7.94
CA THR A 45 23.16 -16.55 9.03
C THR A 45 24.09 -15.46 8.52
N PRO A 46 23.73 -14.16 8.60
CA PRO A 46 24.70 -13.11 8.40
C PRO A 46 25.50 -12.98 9.69
N SER A 47 26.73 -13.50 9.65
CA SER A 47 27.87 -13.18 10.52
C SER A 47 27.87 -13.76 11.96
N GLY A 48 28.75 -14.74 12.20
CA GLY A 48 29.74 -14.82 13.30
C GLY A 48 29.40 -14.44 14.75
N ARG A 49 28.17 -14.11 15.11
CA ARG A 49 27.78 -13.60 16.42
C ARG A 49 27.60 -14.76 17.39
N THR A 50 28.36 -14.72 18.48
CA THR A 50 28.37 -15.79 19.49
C THR A 50 27.66 -15.42 20.79
N ARG A 51 27.02 -14.25 20.86
CA ARG A 51 26.39 -13.74 22.10
C ARG A 51 24.96 -13.27 21.88
N CYS A 52 24.12 -13.46 22.91
CA CYS A 52 22.78 -12.89 22.98
C CYS A 52 22.83 -11.43 23.41
N TRP A 53 21.73 -10.70 23.22
CA TRP A 53 21.58 -9.27 23.57
C TRP A 53 22.14 -8.90 24.96
N HIS A 54 21.86 -9.72 25.98
CA HIS A 54 22.27 -9.45 27.35
C HIS A 54 23.77 -9.66 27.60
N HIS A 55 24.44 -10.47 26.78
CA HIS A 55 25.88 -10.72 26.89
C HIS A 55 26.71 -9.92 25.88
N LEU A 56 26.08 -9.06 25.09
CA LEU A 56 26.80 -8.04 24.33
C LEU A 56 27.32 -6.94 25.27
N PRO A 57 28.55 -6.43 25.06
CA PRO A 57 28.97 -5.17 25.66
C PRO A 57 28.02 -4.04 25.24
N ARG A 58 27.93 -2.98 26.05
CA ARG A 58 27.08 -1.80 25.74
C ARG A 58 27.32 -1.27 24.33
N ALA A 59 28.58 -1.02 23.97
CA ALA A 59 28.95 -0.56 22.63
C ALA A 59 28.44 -1.50 21.49
N GLY A 60 28.34 -2.81 21.75
CA GLY A 60 27.80 -3.76 20.78
C GLY A 60 26.29 -3.76 20.69
N ARG A 61 25.57 -3.45 21.78
CA ARG A 61 24.12 -3.21 21.74
C ARG A 61 23.81 -1.91 21.03
N ASP A 62 24.50 -0.83 21.40
CA ASP A 62 24.34 0.49 20.80
C ASP A 62 24.58 0.43 19.27
N ALA A 63 25.62 -0.30 18.83
CA ALA A 63 25.86 -0.52 17.40
C ALA A 63 24.76 -1.32 16.69
N LEU A 64 24.09 -2.27 17.38
CA LEU A 64 23.00 -3.04 16.81
C LEU A 64 21.70 -2.23 16.74
N ASP A 65 21.40 -1.46 17.77
CA ASP A 65 20.26 -0.54 17.77
C ASP A 65 20.43 0.49 16.64
N ALA A 66 21.61 1.12 16.54
CA ALA A 66 21.91 2.05 15.47
C ALA A 66 21.79 1.40 14.08
N ALA A 67 22.22 0.15 13.91
CA ALA A 67 22.06 -0.57 12.64
C ALA A 67 20.59 -0.89 12.33
N ARG A 68 19.77 -1.22 13.34
CA ARG A 68 18.34 -1.44 13.17
C ARG A 68 17.63 -0.14 12.80
N GLU A 69 17.91 0.94 13.52
CA GLU A 69 17.36 2.27 13.22
C GLU A 69 17.75 2.72 11.81
N ALA A 70 19.01 2.52 11.40
CA ALA A 70 19.44 2.83 10.04
C ALA A 70 18.72 1.97 8.98
N ALA A 71 18.49 0.68 9.26
CA ALA A 71 17.75 -0.20 8.37
C ALA A 71 16.26 0.17 8.28
N GLU A 72 15.63 0.49 9.40
CA GLU A 72 14.24 0.99 9.45
C GLU A 72 14.12 2.33 8.71
N ALA A 73 15.06 3.25 8.90
CA ALA A 73 15.12 4.51 8.17
C ALA A 73 15.29 4.29 6.66
N ALA A 74 16.17 3.39 6.24
CA ALA A 74 16.36 3.05 4.83
C ALA A 74 15.09 2.42 4.22
N ALA A 75 14.46 1.47 4.91
CA ALA A 75 13.21 0.85 4.49
C ALA A 75 12.07 1.88 4.39
N TRP A 76 12.03 2.83 5.32
CA TRP A 76 11.08 3.95 5.27
C TRP A 76 11.31 4.85 4.06
N GLN A 77 12.57 5.21 3.78
CA GLN A 77 12.94 6.00 2.60
C GLN A 77 12.53 5.30 1.30
N GLU A 78 12.75 3.99 1.20
CA GLU A 78 12.30 3.20 0.05
C GLU A 78 10.76 3.19 -0.06
N ALA A 79 10.05 2.99 1.06
CA ALA A 79 8.59 2.97 1.08
C ALA A 79 7.95 4.30 0.63
N ILE A 80 8.49 5.43 1.08
CA ILE A 80 8.01 6.76 0.67
C ILE A 80 8.49 7.16 -0.73
N ALA A 81 9.47 6.47 -1.32
CA ALA A 81 9.86 6.69 -2.70
C ALA A 81 8.83 6.10 -3.69
N ILE A 82 8.05 5.10 -3.27
CA ILE A 82 7.05 4.44 -4.11
C ILE A 82 5.95 5.44 -4.50
N GLU A 83 5.63 5.49 -5.79
CA GLU A 83 4.52 6.27 -6.34
C GLU A 83 3.32 5.36 -6.67
N PRO A 84 2.09 5.87 -6.57
CA PRO A 84 0.91 5.15 -7.04
C PRO A 84 1.01 4.84 -8.53
N ALA A 85 0.67 3.62 -8.93
CA ALA A 85 0.72 3.19 -10.33
C ALA A 85 -0.08 4.13 -11.26
N CYS A 86 -1.22 4.67 -10.80
CA CYS A 86 -2.06 5.55 -11.61
C CYS A 86 -1.37 6.86 -12.03
N TRP A 87 -0.29 7.27 -11.37
CA TRP A 87 0.43 8.49 -11.74
C TRP A 87 1.17 8.36 -13.06
N SER A 88 1.54 7.15 -13.46
CA SER A 88 2.22 6.90 -14.73
C SER A 88 1.26 6.56 -15.87
N TRP A 89 -0.05 6.54 -15.63
CA TRP A 89 -1.03 6.17 -16.66
C TRP A 89 -1.34 7.38 -17.56
N PRO A 90 -1.30 7.22 -18.88
CA PRO A 90 -1.53 8.33 -19.80
C PRO A 90 -3.01 8.72 -19.85
N VAL A 91 -3.28 10.03 -19.84
CA VAL A 91 -4.58 10.58 -20.23
C VAL A 91 -4.56 10.84 -21.74
N THR A 92 -5.02 9.86 -22.51
CA THR A 92 -5.04 9.89 -23.98
C THR A 92 -6.12 10.83 -24.53
N ASP A 93 -6.03 11.17 -25.82
CA ASP A 93 -7.07 11.96 -26.49
C ASP A 93 -8.43 11.27 -26.47
N GLU A 94 -8.45 9.94 -26.59
CA GLU A 94 -9.68 9.16 -26.44
C GLU A 94 -10.33 9.40 -25.07
N ILE A 95 -9.56 9.35 -23.98
CA ILE A 95 -10.09 9.64 -22.63
C ILE A 95 -10.62 11.08 -22.56
N ARG A 96 -9.89 12.05 -23.12
CA ARG A 96 -10.33 13.46 -23.13
C ARG A 96 -11.63 13.64 -23.89
N ASP A 97 -11.79 12.98 -25.04
CA ASP A 97 -13.02 13.03 -25.84
C ASP A 97 -14.20 12.43 -25.08
N ARG A 98 -14.01 11.31 -24.38
CA ARG A 98 -15.05 10.73 -23.52
C ARG A 98 -15.44 11.67 -22.37
N LEU A 99 -14.47 12.32 -21.74
CA LEU A 99 -14.73 13.31 -20.68
C LEU A 99 -15.39 14.59 -21.21
N ALA A 100 -15.06 15.04 -22.42
CA ALA A 100 -15.73 16.16 -23.05
C ALA A 100 -17.21 15.82 -23.30
N ARG A 101 -17.49 14.62 -23.84
CA ARG A 101 -18.85 14.12 -24.03
C ARG A 101 -19.61 13.93 -22.72
N SER A 102 -18.96 13.52 -21.63
CA SER A 102 -19.63 13.37 -20.34
C SER A 102 -20.10 14.70 -19.73
N ARG A 103 -19.49 15.82 -20.16
CA ARG A 103 -19.83 17.19 -19.76
C ARG A 103 -20.76 17.90 -20.76
N ASP A 104 -21.02 17.30 -21.91
CA ASP A 104 -21.87 17.88 -22.96
C ASP A 104 -23.34 17.84 -22.54
N GLN A 105 -23.87 19.00 -22.16
CA GLN A 105 -25.25 19.15 -21.69
C GLN A 105 -26.31 18.93 -22.78
N THR A 106 -25.91 18.88 -24.06
CA THR A 106 -26.83 18.55 -25.16
C THR A 106 -27.17 17.07 -25.23
N LEU A 107 -26.32 16.21 -24.65
CA LEU A 107 -26.56 14.78 -24.55
C LEU A 107 -27.52 14.43 -23.41
N SER A 108 -28.22 13.31 -23.53
CA SER A 108 -29.04 12.79 -22.45
C SER A 108 -28.20 12.42 -21.21
N ARG A 109 -28.84 12.36 -20.05
CA ARG A 109 -28.19 11.94 -18.80
C ARG A 109 -27.51 10.56 -18.93
N VAL A 110 -28.14 9.65 -19.66
CA VAL A 110 -27.65 8.28 -19.87
C VAL A 110 -26.40 8.29 -20.74
N GLU A 111 -26.39 9.05 -21.84
CA GLU A 111 -25.21 9.16 -22.72
C GLU A 111 -24.02 9.79 -22.01
N ARG A 112 -24.25 10.83 -21.20
CA ARG A 112 -23.19 11.45 -20.39
C ARG A 112 -22.61 10.46 -19.37
N ALA A 113 -23.47 9.71 -18.67
CA ALA A 113 -23.06 8.68 -17.73
C ALA A 113 -22.28 7.54 -18.41
N PHE A 114 -22.67 7.11 -19.61
CA PHE A 114 -21.90 6.13 -20.37
C PHE A 114 -20.53 6.66 -20.78
N ALA A 115 -20.45 7.88 -21.33
CA ALA A 115 -19.18 8.49 -21.71
C ALA A 115 -18.24 8.63 -20.50
N PHE A 116 -18.80 8.97 -19.34
CA PHE A 116 -18.09 9.03 -18.08
C PHE A 116 -17.50 7.67 -17.65
N ILE A 117 -18.33 6.64 -17.58
CA ILE A 117 -17.91 5.28 -17.20
C ILE A 117 -16.85 4.74 -18.18
N ASP A 118 -17.00 5.04 -19.47
CA ASP A 118 -16.07 4.62 -20.51
C ASP A 118 -14.69 5.28 -20.34
N ALA A 119 -14.64 6.58 -20.04
CA ALA A 119 -13.39 7.29 -19.73
C ALA A 119 -12.63 6.64 -18.56
N LEU A 120 -13.35 6.30 -17.48
CA LEU A 120 -12.78 5.64 -16.31
C LEU A 120 -12.21 4.26 -16.66
N ARG A 121 -12.97 3.43 -17.37
CA ARG A 121 -12.55 2.08 -17.78
C ARG A 121 -11.34 2.11 -18.71
N ILE A 122 -11.26 3.08 -19.62
CA ILE A 122 -10.10 3.24 -20.50
C ILE A 122 -8.86 3.67 -19.71
N PHE A 123 -9.04 4.53 -18.71
CA PHE A 123 -7.95 5.00 -17.86
C PHE A 123 -7.41 3.89 -16.94
N ASP A 124 -8.27 3.21 -16.19
CA ASP A 124 -7.86 2.20 -15.21
C ASP A 124 -7.56 0.83 -15.83
N GLN A 125 -8.24 0.46 -16.91
CA GLN A 125 -8.18 -0.85 -17.57
C GLN A 125 -8.33 -2.01 -16.58
N GLY A 126 -9.17 -1.84 -15.56
CA GLY A 126 -9.41 -2.84 -14.51
C GLY A 126 -8.21 -3.08 -13.56
N ARG A 127 -7.25 -2.15 -13.51
CA ARG A 127 -6.08 -2.21 -12.62
C ARG A 127 -6.28 -1.41 -11.36
N CYS A 128 -5.66 -1.87 -10.27
CA CYS A 128 -5.57 -1.13 -9.02
C CYS A 128 -4.78 0.16 -9.21
N ALA A 129 -5.34 1.30 -8.80
CA ALA A 129 -4.69 2.61 -8.94
C ALA A 129 -3.39 2.75 -8.12
N VAL A 130 -3.24 1.97 -7.04
CA VAL A 130 -2.04 2.03 -6.18
C VAL A 130 -0.94 1.10 -6.71
N CYS A 131 -1.22 -0.19 -6.90
CA CYS A 131 -0.18 -1.17 -7.23
C CYS A 131 -0.15 -1.62 -8.70
N GLY A 132 -1.14 -1.22 -9.51
CA GLY A 132 -1.23 -1.61 -10.93
C GLY A 132 -1.66 -3.05 -11.18
N ALA A 133 -1.85 -3.87 -10.14
CA ALA A 133 -2.31 -5.25 -10.30
C ALA A 133 -3.71 -5.30 -10.93
N PRO A 134 -3.99 -6.28 -11.82
CA PRO A 134 -5.32 -6.49 -12.37
C PRO A 134 -6.31 -6.97 -11.28
N GLY A 135 -7.60 -6.87 -11.55
CA GLY A 135 -8.64 -7.32 -10.62
C GLY A 135 -8.96 -6.26 -9.56
N SER A 136 -9.06 -5.00 -9.99
CA SER A 136 -9.57 -3.94 -9.14
C SER A 136 -11.08 -4.09 -8.99
N GLU A 137 -11.53 -4.33 -7.76
CA GLU A 137 -12.92 -4.71 -7.46
C GLU A 137 -13.63 -3.72 -6.54
N VAL A 138 -12.88 -2.83 -5.88
CA VAL A 138 -13.41 -1.93 -4.86
C VAL A 138 -13.36 -0.50 -5.36
N GLU A 139 -14.51 0.16 -5.36
CA GLU A 139 -14.62 1.61 -5.58
C GLU A 139 -14.25 2.33 -4.27
N ASP A 140 -13.05 2.88 -4.27
CA ASP A 140 -12.49 3.58 -3.14
C ASP A 140 -12.99 5.03 -3.09
N HIS A 141 -13.28 5.53 -1.89
CA HIS A 141 -13.84 6.85 -1.68
C HIS A 141 -13.33 7.48 -0.39
N CYS A 142 -13.31 8.81 -0.35
CA CYS A 142 -12.98 9.54 0.86
C CYS A 142 -14.14 9.42 1.86
N HIS A 143 -13.85 8.89 3.06
CA HIS A 143 -14.86 8.75 4.11
C HIS A 143 -15.29 10.09 4.74
N TRP A 144 -14.59 11.20 4.47
CA TRP A 144 -14.96 12.54 4.94
C TRP A 144 -15.72 13.39 3.92
N THR A 145 -15.54 13.15 2.63
CA THR A 145 -16.21 13.95 1.60
C THR A 145 -17.24 13.13 0.83
N GLY A 146 -17.17 11.80 0.95
CA GLY A 146 -17.97 10.86 0.20
C GLY A 146 -17.62 10.81 -1.27
N ARG A 147 -16.40 11.15 -1.65
CA ARG A 147 -16.04 11.38 -3.05
C ARG A 147 -15.17 10.26 -3.56
N VAL A 148 -15.51 9.76 -4.73
CA VAL A 148 -14.82 8.62 -5.32
C VAL A 148 -13.38 9.02 -5.68
N ARG A 149 -12.43 8.18 -5.29
CA ARG A 149 -11.00 8.37 -5.58
C ARG A 149 -10.58 7.56 -6.80
N GLY A 150 -11.05 6.31 -6.89
CA GLY A 150 -10.81 5.41 -8.01
C GLY A 150 -11.03 3.95 -7.64
N TRP A 151 -10.53 3.03 -8.45
CA TRP A 151 -10.62 1.60 -8.18
C TRP A 151 -9.35 1.05 -7.53
N LEU A 152 -9.53 0.24 -6.47
CA LEU A 152 -8.46 -0.48 -5.79
C LEU A 152 -8.71 -2.00 -5.75
N CYS A 153 -7.63 -2.78 -5.67
CA CYS A 153 -7.73 -4.17 -5.24
C CYS A 153 -8.02 -4.22 -3.74
N ARG A 154 -8.66 -5.30 -3.25
CA ARG A 154 -9.04 -5.45 -1.84
C ARG A 154 -7.87 -5.23 -0.87
N SER A 155 -6.68 -5.75 -1.20
CA SER A 155 -5.49 -5.59 -0.34
C SER A 155 -5.04 -4.14 -0.22
N CYS A 156 -5.00 -3.39 -1.32
CA CYS A 156 -4.64 -1.97 -1.29
C CYS A 156 -5.73 -1.16 -0.56
N ASN A 157 -7.00 -1.44 -0.81
CA ASN A 157 -8.11 -0.76 -0.13
C ASN A 157 -8.06 -0.95 1.39
N THR A 158 -7.80 -2.17 1.88
CA THR A 158 -7.66 -2.42 3.32
C THR A 158 -6.46 -1.68 3.91
N ARG A 159 -5.33 -1.63 3.20
CA ARG A 159 -4.12 -0.93 3.66
C ARG A 159 -4.28 0.58 3.66
N GLU A 160 -4.97 1.13 2.67
CA GLU A 160 -5.30 2.55 2.58
C GLU A 160 -6.04 2.99 3.85
N GLY A 161 -7.08 2.26 4.28
CA GLY A 161 -7.83 2.61 5.50
C GLY A 161 -7.02 2.50 6.81
N MET A 162 -5.84 1.87 6.79
CA MET A 162 -4.95 1.75 7.94
C MET A 162 -3.80 2.78 7.92
N ASP A 163 -3.40 3.24 6.74
CA ASP A 163 -2.26 4.12 6.57
C ASP A 163 -2.70 5.59 6.57
N ARG A 164 -2.25 6.34 7.59
CA ARG A 164 -2.58 7.76 7.76
C ARG A 164 -1.43 8.69 7.40
N HIS A 165 -0.29 8.16 6.94
CA HIS A 165 0.88 8.97 6.70
C HIS A 165 0.81 9.61 5.30
N PRO A 166 0.96 10.94 5.17
CA PRO A 166 0.76 11.63 3.90
C PRO A 166 1.76 11.19 2.82
N ASP A 167 3.01 10.91 3.19
CA ASP A 167 4.08 10.64 2.20
C ASP A 167 4.23 9.18 1.78
N THR A 168 3.42 8.27 2.33
CA THR A 168 3.38 6.90 1.84
C THR A 168 2.66 6.86 0.48
N VAL A 169 2.75 5.71 -0.20
CA VAL A 169 2.03 5.50 -1.45
C VAL A 169 0.53 5.78 -1.33
N PHE A 170 -0.09 5.49 -0.17
CA PHE A 170 -1.51 5.73 0.06
C PHE A 170 -1.81 7.22 0.25
N GLY A 171 -1.04 7.93 1.07
CA GLY A 171 -1.20 9.37 1.20
C GLY A 171 -0.93 10.13 -0.12
N LYS A 172 0.04 9.67 -0.93
CA LYS A 172 0.23 10.16 -2.32
C LYS A 172 -0.98 9.87 -3.21
N TYR A 173 -1.48 8.64 -3.20
CA TYR A 173 -2.69 8.25 -3.92
C TYR A 173 -3.87 9.16 -3.56
N CYS A 174 -4.12 9.39 -2.27
CA CYS A 174 -5.19 10.28 -1.79
C CYS A 174 -5.06 11.72 -2.30
N ARG A 175 -3.82 12.22 -2.49
CA ARG A 175 -3.55 13.59 -2.98
C ARG A 175 -3.62 13.75 -4.49
N ARG A 176 -3.50 12.67 -5.26
CA ARG A 176 -3.61 12.68 -6.72
C ARG A 176 -4.16 11.34 -7.20
N HIS A 177 -5.43 11.10 -6.90
CA HIS A 177 -6.13 9.87 -7.25
C HIS A 177 -6.66 9.94 -8.71
N PRO A 178 -7.07 8.81 -9.31
CA PRO A 178 -7.61 8.77 -10.68
C PRO A 178 -8.65 9.84 -10.98
N TYR A 179 -9.63 10.03 -10.10
CA TYR A 179 -10.69 11.02 -10.31
C TYR A 179 -10.12 12.45 -10.38
N MET A 180 -9.13 12.80 -9.54
CA MET A 180 -8.43 14.09 -9.65
C MET A 180 -7.62 14.21 -10.95
N ILE A 181 -6.90 13.15 -11.34
CA ILE A 181 -6.11 13.13 -12.59
C ILE A 181 -7.02 13.40 -13.82
N LEU A 182 -8.25 12.90 -13.78
CA LEU A 182 -9.24 13.06 -14.84
C LEU A 182 -10.12 14.31 -14.70
N GLY A 183 -9.98 15.08 -13.60
CA GLY A 183 -10.82 16.24 -13.30
C GLY A 183 -12.29 15.87 -13.08
N ILE A 184 -12.53 14.74 -12.42
CA ILE A 184 -13.85 14.20 -12.09
C ILE A 184 -14.14 14.48 -10.62
N ASP A 185 -15.36 14.93 -10.35
CA ASP A 185 -15.90 15.08 -9.00
C ASP A 185 -17.25 14.35 -8.90
N GLU A 186 -17.24 13.08 -8.48
CA GLU A 186 -18.44 12.24 -8.37
C GLU A 186 -18.66 11.82 -6.90
N PRO A 187 -19.89 11.96 -6.38
CA PRO A 187 -20.26 11.40 -5.08
C PRO A 187 -20.31 9.86 -5.13
N TYR A 188 -19.83 9.24 -4.07
CA TYR A 188 -20.02 7.83 -3.81
C TYR A 188 -21.46 7.56 -3.39
N THR A 189 -22.07 6.54 -4.00
CA THR A 189 -23.49 6.17 -3.80
C THR A 189 -23.65 4.70 -3.37
N GLY A 190 -22.62 4.14 -2.73
CA GLY A 190 -22.66 2.76 -2.22
C GLY A 190 -23.50 2.60 -0.96
N TYR A 191 -23.54 1.37 -0.42
CA TYR A 191 -24.35 1.06 0.77
C TYR A 191 -23.99 1.98 1.96
N GLY A 192 -25.01 2.62 2.54
CA GLY A 192 -24.84 3.56 3.65
C GLY A 192 -24.44 4.97 3.22
N TRP A 193 -24.41 5.29 1.92
CA TRP A 193 -24.15 6.61 1.37
C TRP A 193 -25.23 7.05 0.37
N GLU A 194 -25.73 8.27 0.49
CA GLU A 194 -26.64 8.93 -0.45
C GLU A 194 -26.02 10.27 -0.89
N ASN A 195 -25.79 10.43 -2.19
CA ASN A 195 -25.23 11.65 -2.79
C ASN A 195 -23.94 12.17 -2.10
N GLY A 196 -23.03 11.26 -1.73
CA GLY A 196 -21.76 11.64 -1.09
C GLY A 196 -21.89 12.02 0.39
N ALA A 197 -23.02 11.70 1.03
CA ALA A 197 -23.19 11.81 2.48
C ALA A 197 -23.60 10.45 3.08
N PRO A 198 -23.16 10.11 4.30
CA PRO A 198 -23.65 8.92 4.97
C PRO A 198 -25.16 9.00 5.22
N VAL A 199 -25.87 7.90 4.93
CA VAL A 199 -27.31 7.76 5.23
C VAL A 199 -27.48 7.84 6.74
N GLY A 200 -28.23 8.85 7.21
CA GLY A 200 -28.38 9.16 8.64
C GLY A 200 -27.52 10.33 9.14
N GLY A 201 -26.76 10.98 8.25
CA GLY A 201 -25.92 12.13 8.58
C GLY A 201 -24.55 11.75 9.15
N TRP A 202 -23.71 12.76 9.33
CA TRP A 202 -22.38 12.59 9.93
C TRP A 202 -22.52 12.10 11.37
N TRP A 203 -21.91 10.97 11.71
CA TRP A 203 -21.99 10.43 13.07
C TRP A 203 -21.33 11.41 14.05
N PRO A 204 -21.88 11.62 15.27
CA PRO A 204 -21.43 12.65 16.23
C PRO A 204 -19.98 12.55 16.74
N GLY A 205 -19.17 11.61 16.25
CA GLY A 205 -17.78 11.39 16.63
C GLY A 205 -16.75 11.67 15.53
N TRP A 206 -17.16 12.11 14.34
CA TRP A 206 -16.24 12.31 13.20
C TRP A 206 -15.55 13.68 13.18
N GLY A 207 -15.87 14.56 14.15
CA GLY A 207 -15.38 15.93 14.19
C GLY A 207 -15.90 16.78 13.04
N GLU A 208 -15.47 18.05 12.96
CA GLU A 208 -15.53 18.78 11.70
C GLU A 208 -14.66 18.05 10.67
N PRO A 209 -15.07 17.99 9.38
CA PRO A 209 -14.14 17.54 8.36
C PRO A 209 -12.85 18.35 8.55
N PRO A 210 -11.67 17.71 8.60
CA PRO A 210 -10.42 18.46 8.65
C PRO A 210 -10.47 19.49 7.52
N ASP A 211 -9.87 20.66 7.74
CA ASP A 211 -9.48 21.59 6.67
C ASP A 211 -8.82 20.73 5.59
N ASP A 212 -9.64 20.34 4.62
CA ASP A 212 -9.18 19.61 3.49
C ASP A 212 -8.91 20.67 2.44
N SER A 213 -7.63 20.84 2.18
CA SER A 213 -7.18 21.43 0.92
C SER A 213 -7.77 20.72 -0.32
N TRP A 214 -8.59 19.67 -0.16
CA TRP A 214 -9.31 18.92 -1.18
C TRP A 214 -10.47 19.73 -1.79
N SER A 215 -11.32 20.37 -0.98
CA SER A 215 -12.41 21.22 -1.48
C SER A 215 -11.94 22.52 -2.16
N ASN A 216 -10.70 22.96 -1.89
CA ASN A 216 -10.10 24.16 -2.48
C ASN A 216 -9.21 23.92 -3.72
N ASN A 217 -8.78 22.68 -4.01
CA ASN A 217 -7.79 22.41 -5.08
C ASN A 217 -8.37 21.98 -6.44
N VAL A 218 -9.69 21.79 -6.57
CA VAL A 218 -10.29 21.45 -7.88
C VAL A 218 -10.10 22.59 -8.90
N LEU A 219 -9.78 23.81 -8.45
CA LEU A 219 -9.59 25.00 -9.28
C LEU A 219 -8.15 25.53 -9.34
N THR A 220 -7.24 25.11 -8.46
CA THR A 220 -5.83 25.54 -8.47
C THR A 220 -4.93 24.53 -9.18
N GLY A 221 -5.07 24.49 -10.50
CA GLY A 221 -3.98 24.31 -11.46
C GLY A 221 -3.04 23.12 -11.25
N ILE A 222 -3.37 21.98 -11.85
CA ILE A 222 -2.33 21.16 -12.47
C ILE A 222 -1.95 21.92 -13.75
N GLY A 223 -0.85 22.67 -13.68
CA GLY A 223 -0.30 23.37 -14.84
C GLY A 223 -0.10 22.39 -16.00
N LEU A 224 -0.81 22.67 -17.10
CA LEU A 224 -0.38 22.29 -18.44
C LEU A 224 0.86 23.11 -18.83
#